data_AF-A0A2V8QGB4-F1
#
_entry.id   AF-A0A2V8QGB4-F1
#
_cell.length_a   1.000
_cell.length_b   1.000
_cell.length_c   1.000
_cell.angle_alpha   90.00
_cell.angle_beta   90.00
_cell.angle_gamma   90.00
#
_symmetry.space_group_name_H-M   'P 1'
#
loop_
_entity.id
_entity.type
_entity.pdbx_description
1 polymer ?
#
loop_
_entity_poly.entity_id
_entity_poly.type
_entity_poly.pdbx_seq_one_letter_code
_entity_poly.pdbx_strand_id
1 'polypeptide(L)'
;YHIKWTRVLWESLKAHSTVPPFPWLPLTTLNPKQYVDHHLLFHIFQIPFASFSDPRLGAKISSIVFASLALLACYWLLIRYRIKYVLVWLVALLSCSAPFLFRMNM
;
A
#
# COMPACT_ATOMS: atom_id res chain seq x y z
N TYR A 1 10.34 1.89 5.13
CA TYR A 1 10.36 0.86 6.20
C TYR A 1 9.16 -0.09 6.13
N HIS A 2 7.99 0.33 5.61
CA HIS A 2 6.76 -0.49 5.53
C HIS A 2 6.99 -1.93 5.04
N ILE A 3 7.61 -2.11 3.87
CA ILE A 3 7.87 -3.47 3.33
C ILE A 3 8.74 -4.34 4.25
N LYS A 4 9.70 -3.72 4.96
CA LYS A 4 10.56 -4.42 5.93
C LYS A 4 9.75 -4.82 7.16
N TRP A 5 8.87 -3.94 7.63
CA TRP A 5 7.96 -4.24 8.73
C TRP A 5 6.95 -5.33 8.36
N THR A 6 6.37 -5.28 7.16
CA THR A 6 5.51 -6.34 6.61
C THR A 6 6.21 -7.69 6.64
N ARG A 7 7.51 -7.76 6.28
CA ARG A 7 8.27 -9.01 6.34
C ARG A 7 8.40 -9.52 7.78
N VAL A 8 8.72 -8.65 8.73
CA VAL A 8 8.81 -9.02 10.16
C VAL A 8 7.47 -9.50 10.69
N LEU A 9 6.37 -8.80 10.36
CA LEU A 9 5.01 -9.22 10.69
C LEU A 9 4.68 -10.59 10.08
N TRP A 10 5.02 -10.81 8.82
CA TRP A 10 4.77 -12.06 8.11
C TRP A 10 5.53 -13.23 8.72
N GLU A 11 6.81 -13.07 9.05
CA GLU A 11 7.59 -14.11 9.73
C GLU A 11 7.04 -14.42 11.13
N SER A 12 6.61 -13.41 11.88
CA SER A 12 5.97 -13.64 13.19
C SER A 12 4.66 -14.42 13.06
N LEU A 13 3.86 -14.10 12.05
CA LEU A 13 2.59 -14.78 11.78
C LEU A 13 2.80 -16.25 11.38
N LYS A 14 3.78 -16.54 10.51
CA LYS A 14 4.16 -17.93 10.17
C LYS A 14 4.65 -18.71 11.39
N ALA A 15 5.36 -18.05 12.29
CA ALA A 15 5.86 -18.65 13.53
C ALA A 15 4.77 -18.81 14.60
N HIS A 16 3.51 -18.46 14.31
CA HIS A 16 2.40 -18.43 15.27
C HIS A 16 2.75 -17.66 16.57
N SER A 17 3.60 -16.65 16.45
CA SER A 17 4.06 -15.83 17.57
C SER A 17 3.16 -14.61 17.79
N THR A 18 3.40 -13.92 18.90
CA THR A 18 2.75 -12.65 19.21
C THR A 18 3.19 -11.54 18.25
N VAL A 19 2.49 -10.40 18.28
CA VAL A 19 2.87 -9.23 17.47
C VAL A 19 4.28 -8.79 17.87
N PRO A 20 5.24 -8.72 16.93
CA PRO A 20 6.62 -8.39 17.26
C PRO A 20 6.71 -6.95 17.78
N PRO A 21 7.63 -6.63 18.70
CA PRO A 21 7.87 -5.25 19.12
C PRO A 21 8.43 -4.46 17.93
N PHE A 22 7.93 -3.23 17.72
CA PHE A 22 8.38 -2.38 16.63
C PHE A 22 9.68 -1.62 17.01
N PRO A 23 10.84 -1.89 16.38
CA PRO A 23 12.13 -1.41 16.86
C PRO A 23 12.53 -0.01 16.36
N TRP A 24 11.77 0.61 15.45
CA TRP A 24 12.17 1.86 14.78
C TRP A 24 11.60 3.15 15.42
N LEU A 25 11.10 3.07 16.65
CA LEU A 25 10.61 4.22 17.44
C LEU A 25 11.62 4.94 18.35
N PRO A 26 12.82 4.41 18.71
CA PRO A 26 13.68 5.03 19.73
C PRO A 26 14.07 6.50 19.50
N LEU A 27 13.98 6.98 18.25
CA LEU A 27 14.32 8.36 17.86
C LEU A 27 13.06 9.22 17.65
N THR A 28 11.92 8.82 18.22
CA THR A 28 10.64 9.52 18.10
C THR A 28 10.09 9.87 19.48
N THR A 29 9.14 10.79 19.54
CA THR A 29 8.40 11.12 20.78
C THR A 29 7.35 10.07 21.16
N LEU A 30 7.18 9.01 20.36
CA LEU A 30 6.16 8.00 20.54
C LEU A 30 6.57 6.96 21.59
N ASN A 31 5.64 6.60 22.48
CA ASN A 31 5.87 5.57 23.49
C ASN A 31 5.90 4.16 22.84
N PRO A 32 7.03 3.43 22.90
CA PRO A 32 7.12 2.08 22.32
C PRO A 32 6.13 1.07 22.93
N LYS A 33 5.73 1.26 24.20
CA LYS A 33 4.78 0.37 24.89
C LYS A 33 3.33 0.56 24.44
N GLN A 34 3.02 1.70 23.83
CA GLN A 34 1.67 2.07 23.38
C GLN A 34 1.61 2.29 21.87
N TYR A 35 2.60 1.81 21.13
CA TYR A 35 2.61 1.92 19.69
C TYR A 35 1.49 1.09 19.06
N VAL A 36 0.76 1.73 18.15
CA VAL A 36 -0.28 1.09 17.34
C VAL A 36 0.10 1.26 15.88
N ASP A 37 0.01 0.17 15.13
CA ASP A 37 0.23 0.19 13.69
C ASP A 37 -1.01 0.74 12.97
N HIS A 38 -1.01 2.04 12.70
CA HIS A 38 -2.10 2.71 12.00
C HIS A 38 -2.22 2.28 10.52
N HIS A 39 -1.16 1.66 9.98
CA HIS A 39 -1.11 1.18 8.60
C HIS A 39 -1.23 -0.35 8.52
N LEU A 40 -1.69 -1.02 9.59
CA LEU A 40 -1.75 -2.47 9.67
C LEU A 40 -2.40 -3.11 8.43
N LEU A 41 -3.53 -2.56 7.96
CA LEU A 41 -4.22 -3.06 6.79
C LEU A 41 -3.36 -2.98 5.52
N PHE A 42 -2.62 -1.87 5.35
CA PHE A 42 -1.67 -1.71 4.26
C PHE A 42 -0.55 -2.76 4.36
N HIS A 43 -0.02 -3.02 5.55
CA HIS A 43 1.01 -4.07 5.71
C HIS A 43 0.47 -5.45 5.39
N ILE A 44 -0.76 -5.78 5.80
CA ILE A 44 -1.41 -7.06 5.46
C ILE A 44 -1.52 -7.23 3.95
N PHE A 45 -2.01 -6.22 3.23
CA PHE A 45 -2.08 -6.26 1.77
C PHE A 45 -0.71 -6.33 1.09
N GLN A 46 0.34 -5.86 1.75
CA GLN A 46 1.70 -5.90 1.23
C GLN A 46 2.41 -7.25 1.46
N ILE A 47 1.88 -8.15 2.30
CA ILE A 47 2.45 -9.48 2.59
C ILE A 47 2.85 -10.28 1.33
N PRO A 48 1.99 -10.44 0.31
CA PRO A 48 2.37 -11.21 -0.89
C PRO A 48 3.59 -10.63 -1.62
N PHE A 49 3.82 -9.32 -1.51
CA PHE A 49 4.96 -8.63 -2.12
C PHE A 49 6.19 -8.59 -1.21
N ALA A 50 6.06 -8.89 0.08
CA ALA A 50 7.16 -8.91 1.03
C ALA A 50 8.07 -10.15 0.90
N SER A 51 7.60 -11.19 0.19
CA SER A 51 8.32 -12.45 -0.04
C SER A 51 9.40 -12.37 -1.13
N PHE A 52 9.48 -11.25 -1.87
CA PHE A 52 10.52 -11.03 -2.89
C PHE A 52 11.93 -10.99 -2.27
N SER A 53 12.94 -11.46 -3.01
CA SER A 53 14.35 -11.41 -2.59
C SER A 53 14.80 -9.98 -2.29
N ASP A 54 14.55 -9.03 -3.20
CA ASP A 54 14.69 -7.60 -2.94
C ASP A 54 13.35 -6.98 -2.48
N PRO A 55 13.24 -6.55 -1.20
CA PRO A 55 12.03 -5.89 -0.70
C PRO A 55 11.71 -4.57 -1.44
N ARG A 56 12.71 -3.88 -2.01
CA ARG A 56 12.45 -2.63 -2.75
C ARG A 56 11.70 -2.89 -4.06
N LEU A 57 12.02 -3.99 -4.73
CA LEU A 57 11.30 -4.40 -5.93
C LEU A 57 9.86 -4.80 -5.58
N GLY A 58 9.68 -5.58 -4.51
CA GLY A 58 8.35 -5.93 -4.01
C GLY A 58 7.48 -4.70 -3.71
N ALA A 59 8.06 -3.69 -3.05
CA ALA A 59 7.37 -2.43 -2.79
C ALA A 59 6.94 -1.70 -4.07
N LYS A 60 7.81 -1.60 -5.08
CA LYS A 60 7.49 -0.97 -6.38
C LYS A 60 6.42 -1.73 -7.16
N ILE A 61 6.46 -3.06 -7.13
CA ILE A 61 5.41 -3.87 -7.77
C ILE A 61 4.09 -3.64 -7.04
N SER A 62 4.10 -3.60 -5.71
CA SER A 62 2.89 -3.35 -4.91
C SER A 62 2.26 -1.99 -5.23
N SER A 63 3.07 -0.92 -5.39
CA SER A 63 2.54 0.40 -5.74
C SER A 63 1.87 0.41 -7.11
N ILE A 64 2.48 -0.21 -8.13
CA ILE A 64 1.89 -0.33 -9.47
C ILE A 64 0.57 -1.09 -9.44
N VAL A 65 0.51 -2.21 -8.69
CA VAL A 65 -0.70 -3.04 -8.58
C VAL A 65 -1.83 -2.27 -7.90
N PHE A 66 -1.57 -1.67 -6.74
CA PHE A 66 -2.60 -0.91 -6.04
C PHE A 66 -3.02 0.36 -6.79
N ALA A 67 -2.09 1.02 -7.49
CA ALA A 67 -2.41 2.16 -8.34
C ALA A 67 -3.32 1.78 -9.50
N SER A 68 -2.99 0.69 -10.20
CA SER A 68 -3.81 0.16 -11.28
C SER A 68 -5.19 -0.26 -10.79
N LEU A 69 -5.26 -0.90 -9.61
CA LEU A 69 -6.54 -1.30 -9.01
C LEU A 69 -7.40 -0.10 -8.65
N ALA A 70 -6.82 0.97 -8.10
CA ALA A 70 -7.54 2.21 -7.80
C ALA A 70 -8.09 2.87 -9.08
N LEU A 71 -7.27 2.97 -10.14
CA LEU A 71 -7.69 3.48 -11.44
C LEU A 71 -8.83 2.64 -12.04
N LEU A 72 -8.71 1.30 -11.98
CA LEU A 72 -9.74 0.39 -12.45
C LEU A 72 -11.02 0.51 -11.63
N ALA A 73 -10.94 0.70 -10.31
CA ALA A 73 -12.11 0.91 -9.46
C ALA A 73 -12.85 2.20 -9.84
N CYS A 74 -12.13 3.30 -10.07
CA CYS A 74 -12.73 4.55 -10.57
C CYS A 74 -13.35 4.36 -11.96
N TYR A 75 -12.64 3.71 -12.88
CA TYR A 75 -13.13 3.43 -14.22
C TYR A 75 -14.39 2.55 -14.21
N TRP A 76 -14.41 1.51 -13.37
CA TRP A 76 -15.55 0.63 -13.18
C TRP A 76 -16.76 1.38 -12.65
N LEU A 77 -16.56 2.34 -11.73
CA LEU A 77 -17.61 3.21 -11.25
C LEU A 77 -18.27 4.02 -12.39
N LEU A 78 -17.47 4.57 -13.31
CA LEU A 78 -17.99 5.32 -14.46
C LEU A 78 -18.84 4.43 -15.39
N ILE A 79 -18.42 3.18 -15.60
CA ILE A 79 -19.22 2.19 -16.35
C ILE A 79 -20.52 1.86 -15.59
N ARG A 80 -20.43 1.62 -14.28
CA ARG A 80 -21.57 1.25 -13.44
C ARG A 80 -22.67 2.32 -13.44
N TYR A 81 -22.27 3.59 -13.43
CA TYR A 81 -23.19 4.74 -13.53
C TYR A 81 -23.53 5.14 -14.97
N ARG A 82 -23.07 4.39 -15.98
CA ARG A 82 -23.34 4.61 -17.41
C ARG A 82 -22.99 6.04 -17.88
N ILE A 83 -21.89 6.58 -17.35
CA ILE A 83 -21.40 7.90 -17.75
C ILE A 83 -21.00 7.87 -19.23
N LYS A 84 -21.43 8.88 -19.99
CA LYS A 84 -21.05 9.01 -21.41
C LYS A 84 -19.56 9.39 -21.51
N TYR A 85 -18.91 8.95 -22.58
CA TYR A 85 -17.50 9.24 -22.86
C TYR A 85 -16.53 8.72 -21.78
N VAL A 86 -16.72 7.48 -21.31
CA VAL A 86 -15.90 6.85 -20.25
C VAL A 86 -14.39 6.96 -20.51
N LEU A 87 -13.95 6.79 -21.77
CA LEU A 87 -12.53 6.91 -22.13
C LEU A 87 -11.98 8.33 -21.95
N VAL A 88 -12.79 9.36 -22.21
CA VAL A 88 -12.38 10.76 -21.99
C VAL A 88 -12.17 11.01 -20.50
N TRP A 89 -13.07 10.50 -19.67
CA TRP A 89 -12.94 10.59 -18.21
C TRP A 89 -11.76 9.78 -17.66
N LEU A 90 -11.45 8.64 -18.27
CA LEU A 90 -10.26 7.87 -17.93
C LEU A 90 -8.97 8.65 -18.24
N VAL A 91 -8.88 9.27 -19.43
CA VAL A 91 -7.74 10.13 -19.79
C VAL A 91 -7.65 11.34 -18.88
N ALA A 92 -8.78 11.97 -18.53
CA ALA A 92 -8.81 13.07 -17.57
C ALA A 92 -8.28 12.64 -16.19
N LEU A 93 -8.63 11.44 -15.75
CA LEU A 93 -8.20 10.89 -14.45
C LEU A 93 -6.71 10.51 -14.46
N LEU A 94 -6.18 10.01 -15.57
CA LEU A 94 -4.74 9.80 -15.78
C LEU A 94 -3.96 11.12 -15.91
N SER A 95 -4.64 12.17 -16.36
CA SER A 95 -4.10 13.54 -16.50
C SER A 95 -4.40 14.40 -15.26
N CYS A 96 -4.81 13.78 -14.15
CA CYS A 96 -5.01 14.48 -12.89
C CYS A 96 -3.71 15.10 -12.37
N SER A 97 -3.83 15.89 -11.32
CA SER A 97 -2.74 16.67 -10.76
C SER A 97 -1.50 15.82 -10.43
N ALA A 98 -0.31 16.37 -10.69
CA ALA A 98 0.96 15.72 -10.37
C ALA A 98 1.04 15.20 -8.91
N PRO A 99 0.51 15.91 -7.88
CA PRO A 99 0.46 15.38 -6.52
C PRO A 99 -0.34 14.08 -6.37
N PHE A 100 -1.43 13.91 -7.11
CA PHE A 100 -2.22 12.68 -7.09
C PHE A 100 -1.42 11.51 -7.68
N LEU A 101 -0.88 11.70 -8.88
CA LEU A 101 -0.07 10.67 -9.56
C LEU A 101 1.16 10.28 -8.75
N PHE A 102 1.79 11.26 -8.08
CA PHE A 102 2.92 11.02 -7.20
C PHE A 102 2.53 10.16 -5.99
N ARG A 103 1.42 10.45 -5.31
CA ARG A 103 0.94 9.66 -4.17
C ARG A 103 0.51 8.25 -4.56
N MET A 104 0.01 8.05 -5.77
CA MET A 104 -0.32 6.71 -6.27
C MET A 104 0.93 5.85 -6.52
N ASN A 105 2.10 6.46 -6.71
CA ASN A 105 3.36 5.77 -7.01
C ASN A 105 4.33 5.69 -5.82
N MET A 106 3.93 6.19 -4.65
CA MET A 106 4.71 6.15 -3.41
C MET A 106 4.36 4.94 -2.55
#